data_AF-A0A7Y0VXG9-F1
#
_entry.id   AF-A0A7Y0VXG9-F1
#
_cell.length_a   1.000
_cell.length_b   1.000
_cell.length_c   1.000
_cell.angle_alpha   90.00
_cell.angle_beta   90.00
_cell.angle_gamma   90.00
#
_symmetry.space_group_name_H-M   'P 1'
#
loop_
_entity.id
_entity.type
_entity.pdbx_description
1 polymer ?
#
loop_
_entity_poly.entity_id
_entity_poly.type
_entity_poly.pdbx_seq_one_letter_code
_entity_poly.pdbx_strand_id
1 'polypeptide(L)'
;MKIVQKITSPLDCPAFIAAHRQNPQDFTRRRQLTFKNLVLFLLNQPRTALQTELDQFYRVLNQASTETQMVTAQAFCKARKKLNPEVFESLNRLLQQQIDCFGLRQKWRGLRVLAVDGSTVHLPLESTMATFFGSHSGFPMARLSTLYEVADGQTLHSLIVPLTVGERDCAHLHLEHLPADSLTLFDRGYPGHWLFALFAQQQRHFLMRLPCGYNAQVKAFLHSGQVEDTQLFVAN
;
A
#
# COMPACT_ATOMS: atom_id res chain seq x y z
N MET A 1 -11.02 -20.90 0.09
CA MET A 1 -12.27 -20.30 -0.44
C MET A 1 -12.91 -19.23 0.46
N LYS A 2 -12.96 -19.36 1.80
CA LYS A 2 -13.70 -18.42 2.68
C LYS A 2 -13.21 -16.96 2.62
N ILE A 3 -11.89 -16.71 2.58
CA ILE A 3 -11.33 -15.34 2.52
C ILE A 3 -11.68 -14.65 1.20
N VAL A 4 -11.46 -15.32 0.06
CA VAL A 4 -11.78 -14.79 -1.28
C VAL A 4 -13.27 -14.44 -1.40
N GLN A 5 -14.16 -15.31 -0.92
CA GLN A 5 -15.60 -15.03 -0.91
C GLN A 5 -15.94 -13.80 -0.05
N LYS A 6 -15.35 -13.68 1.14
CA LYS A 6 -15.57 -12.52 2.01
C LYS A 6 -15.03 -11.21 1.42
N ILE A 7 -13.92 -11.23 0.71
CA ILE A 7 -13.35 -10.04 0.07
C ILE A 7 -14.15 -9.64 -1.18
N THR A 8 -14.76 -10.60 -1.87
CA THR A 8 -15.52 -10.32 -3.10
C THR A 8 -17.00 -10.02 -2.86
N SER A 9 -17.56 -10.42 -1.72
CA SER A 9 -18.97 -10.14 -1.37
C SER A 9 -19.33 -8.65 -1.30
N PRO A 10 -18.49 -7.75 -0.74
CA PRO A 10 -18.76 -6.31 -0.76
C PRO A 10 -18.91 -5.73 -2.17
N LEU A 11 -18.30 -6.35 -3.19
CA LEU A 11 -18.36 -5.85 -4.56
C LEU A 11 -19.77 -5.91 -5.18
N ASP A 12 -20.67 -6.71 -4.59
CA ASP A 12 -22.08 -6.79 -4.96
C ASP A 12 -23.00 -5.99 -4.00
N CYS A 13 -22.45 -5.42 -2.92
CA CYS A 13 -23.20 -4.69 -1.90
C CYS A 13 -23.52 -3.25 -2.37
N PRO A 14 -24.80 -2.83 -2.43
CA PRO A 14 -25.16 -1.48 -2.89
C PRO A 14 -24.51 -0.36 -2.08
N ALA A 15 -24.40 -0.50 -0.75
CA ALA A 15 -23.77 0.50 0.10
C ALA A 15 -22.27 0.65 -0.17
N PHE A 16 -21.56 -0.47 -0.39
CA PHE A 16 -20.15 -0.47 -0.73
C PHE A 16 -19.89 0.14 -2.11
N ILE A 17 -20.72 -0.22 -3.10
CA ILE A 17 -20.67 0.40 -4.44
C ILE A 17 -20.94 1.90 -4.34
N ALA A 18 -21.90 2.33 -3.52
CA ALA A 18 -22.23 3.73 -3.35
C ALA A 18 -21.10 4.56 -2.72
N ALA A 19 -20.34 3.97 -1.79
CA ALA A 19 -19.18 4.61 -1.17
C ALA A 19 -17.98 4.75 -2.12
N HIS A 20 -17.88 3.89 -3.15
CA HIS A 20 -16.70 3.80 -4.01
C HIS A 20 -16.97 4.14 -5.49
N ARG A 21 -18.07 4.81 -5.78
CA ARG A 21 -18.36 5.38 -7.11
C ARG A 21 -18.19 6.89 -7.08
N GLN A 22 -17.81 7.47 -8.22
CA GLN A 22 -17.61 8.91 -8.34
C GLN A 22 -18.93 9.69 -8.32
N ASN A 23 -19.99 9.16 -8.92
CA ASN A 23 -21.30 9.82 -8.97
C ASN A 23 -22.44 8.89 -8.56
N PRO A 24 -23.57 9.41 -8.03
CA PRO A 24 -24.74 8.62 -7.66
C PRO A 24 -25.36 7.78 -8.79
N GLN A 25 -25.08 8.12 -10.04
CA GLN A 25 -25.65 7.43 -11.20
C GLN A 25 -24.76 6.29 -11.69
N ASP A 26 -23.49 6.26 -11.26
CA ASP A 26 -22.52 5.28 -11.69
C ASP A 26 -22.79 3.89 -11.06
N PHE A 27 -22.51 2.86 -11.86
CA PHE A 27 -22.70 1.44 -11.52
C PHE A 27 -24.12 1.04 -11.06
N THR A 28 -25.13 1.86 -11.35
CA THR A 28 -26.55 1.55 -11.05
C THR A 28 -27.16 0.52 -12.00
N ARG A 29 -26.65 0.43 -13.23
CA ARG A 29 -27.12 -0.52 -14.25
C ARG A 29 -26.25 -1.78 -14.26
N ARG A 30 -26.88 -2.95 -14.29
CA ARG A 30 -26.19 -4.23 -14.51
C ARG A 30 -25.94 -4.43 -16.01
N ARG A 31 -24.74 -4.09 -16.47
CA ARG A 31 -24.20 -4.36 -17.81
C ARG A 31 -22.91 -5.18 -17.68
N GLN A 32 -22.18 -5.42 -18.77
CA GLN A 32 -20.93 -6.19 -18.73
C GLN A 32 -19.88 -5.57 -17.78
N LEU A 33 -19.70 -4.25 -17.82
CA LEU A 33 -18.82 -3.48 -16.92
C LEU A 33 -19.51 -3.12 -15.60
N THR A 34 -19.83 -4.11 -14.78
CA THR A 34 -20.26 -3.87 -13.40
C THR A 34 -19.12 -3.34 -12.53
N PHE A 35 -19.45 -2.77 -11.36
CA PHE A 35 -18.46 -2.36 -10.36
C PHE A 35 -17.54 -3.53 -9.99
N LYS A 36 -18.13 -4.69 -9.68
CA LYS A 36 -17.40 -5.93 -9.36
C LYS A 36 -16.45 -6.36 -10.47
N ASN A 37 -16.92 -6.45 -11.71
CA ASN A 37 -16.09 -6.91 -12.82
C ASN A 37 -14.92 -5.95 -13.07
N LEU A 38 -15.16 -4.64 -12.95
CA LEU A 38 -14.12 -3.63 -13.09
C LEU A 38 -13.03 -3.77 -12.02
N VAL A 39 -13.43 -3.94 -10.75
CA VAL A 39 -12.50 -4.12 -9.62
C VAL A 39 -11.73 -5.43 -9.74
N LEU A 40 -12.41 -6.54 -10.04
CA LEU A 40 -11.77 -7.84 -10.23
C LEU A 40 -10.76 -7.84 -11.39
N PHE A 41 -11.10 -7.18 -12.49
CA PHE A 41 -10.18 -7.02 -13.62
C PHE A 41 -8.91 -6.25 -13.20
N LEU A 42 -9.06 -5.14 -12.45
CA LEU A 42 -7.92 -4.36 -11.97
C LEU A 42 -7.05 -5.13 -10.96
N LEU A 43 -7.67 -5.93 -10.10
CA LEU A 43 -6.95 -6.82 -9.16
C LEU A 43 -6.16 -7.93 -9.89
N ASN A 44 -6.54 -8.26 -11.13
CA ASN A 44 -5.79 -9.21 -11.96
C ASN A 44 -4.49 -8.63 -12.52
N GLN A 45 -4.19 -7.34 -12.26
CA GLN A 45 -2.97 -6.65 -12.68
C GLN A 45 -2.64 -6.88 -14.17
N PRO A 46 -3.49 -6.42 -15.10
CA PRO A 46 -3.27 -6.63 -16.54
C PRO A 46 -1.89 -6.11 -16.95
N ARG A 47 -1.09 -6.95 -17.60
CA ARG A 47 0.32 -6.66 -17.96
C ARG A 47 0.55 -6.53 -19.45
N THR A 48 -0.43 -6.91 -20.27
CA THR A 48 -0.35 -6.86 -21.72
C THR A 48 -1.37 -5.87 -22.32
N ALA A 49 -1.64 -5.97 -23.62
CA ALA A 49 -2.59 -5.09 -24.28
C ALA A 49 -3.97 -5.18 -23.62
N LEU A 50 -4.55 -4.03 -23.28
CA LEU A 50 -5.79 -3.94 -22.51
C LEU A 50 -6.94 -4.73 -23.14
N GLN A 51 -7.06 -4.72 -24.48
CA GLN A 51 -8.12 -5.48 -25.16
C GLN A 51 -7.93 -6.99 -25.00
N THR A 52 -6.70 -7.50 -25.17
CA THR A 52 -6.36 -8.91 -24.98
C THR A 52 -6.66 -9.37 -23.56
N GLU A 53 -6.26 -8.59 -22.56
CA GLU A 53 -6.54 -8.88 -21.15
C GLU A 53 -8.05 -8.91 -20.87
N LEU A 54 -8.82 -7.97 -21.44
CA LEU A 54 -10.27 -7.93 -21.28
C LEU A 54 -10.95 -9.15 -21.92
N ASP A 55 -10.55 -9.52 -23.13
CA ASP A 55 -11.13 -10.66 -23.84
C ASP A 55 -10.86 -11.97 -23.08
N GLN A 56 -9.63 -12.14 -22.57
CA GLN A 56 -9.27 -13.27 -21.72
C GLN A 56 -10.05 -13.27 -20.39
N PHE A 57 -10.17 -12.11 -19.74
CA PHE A 57 -10.91 -11.96 -18.48
C PHE A 57 -12.38 -12.36 -18.66
N TYR A 58 -13.06 -11.86 -19.69
CA TYR A 58 -14.46 -12.18 -19.94
C TYR A 58 -14.66 -13.62 -20.44
N ARG A 59 -13.69 -14.21 -21.15
CA ARG A 59 -13.73 -15.65 -21.46
C ARG A 59 -13.76 -16.49 -20.20
N VAL A 60 -12.86 -16.22 -19.25
CA VAL A 60 -12.81 -16.95 -17.96
C VAL A 60 -14.06 -16.68 -17.13
N LEU A 61 -14.48 -15.42 -17.01
CA LEU A 61 -15.66 -15.03 -16.23
C LEU A 61 -16.95 -15.71 -16.72
N ASN A 62 -17.12 -15.81 -18.05
CA ASN A 62 -18.31 -16.38 -18.67
C ASN A 62 -18.20 -17.89 -18.94
N GLN A 63 -17.07 -18.53 -18.59
CA GLN A 63 -16.77 -19.93 -18.90
C GLN A 63 -16.93 -20.25 -20.40
N ALA A 64 -16.55 -19.30 -21.26
CA ALA A 64 -16.69 -19.44 -22.71
C ALA A 64 -15.53 -20.27 -23.29
N SER A 65 -15.83 -21.03 -24.35
CA SER A 65 -14.83 -21.85 -25.06
C SER A 65 -13.86 -21.03 -25.91
N THR A 66 -14.27 -19.83 -26.34
CA THR A 66 -13.48 -18.94 -27.20
C THR A 66 -13.48 -17.51 -26.67
N GLU A 67 -12.47 -16.74 -27.07
CA GLU A 67 -12.40 -15.31 -26.74
C GLU A 67 -13.34 -14.53 -27.64
N THR A 68 -14.15 -13.67 -27.04
CA THR A 68 -15.07 -12.78 -27.75
C THR A 68 -14.98 -11.40 -27.13
N GLN A 69 -14.98 -10.37 -27.97
CA GLN A 69 -14.93 -8.98 -27.52
C GLN A 69 -16.24 -8.54 -26.87
N MET A 70 -16.42 -8.89 -25.60
CA MET A 70 -17.60 -8.52 -24.81
C MET A 70 -17.62 -7.04 -24.43
N VAL A 71 -16.43 -6.45 -24.26
CA VAL A 71 -16.21 -5.07 -23.83
C VAL A 71 -15.01 -4.51 -24.58
N THR A 72 -15.10 -3.25 -25.01
CA THR A 72 -13.96 -2.57 -25.64
C THR A 72 -13.04 -1.95 -24.59
N ALA A 73 -11.74 -1.88 -24.89
CA ALA A 73 -10.76 -1.13 -24.09
C ALA A 73 -11.20 0.32 -23.82
N GLN A 74 -11.83 0.98 -24.80
CA GLN A 74 -12.37 2.33 -24.63
C GLN A 74 -13.53 2.38 -23.63
N ALA A 75 -14.46 1.42 -23.68
CA ALA A 75 -15.57 1.34 -22.73
C ALA A 75 -15.04 1.08 -21.31
N PHE A 76 -14.04 0.21 -21.17
CA PHE A 76 -13.35 -0.02 -19.90
C PHE A 76 -12.72 1.26 -19.36
N CYS A 77 -11.93 1.99 -20.16
CA CYS A 77 -11.30 3.24 -19.73
C CYS A 77 -12.33 4.28 -19.26
N LYS A 78 -13.49 4.37 -19.93
CA LYS A 78 -14.61 5.22 -19.50
C LYS A 78 -15.22 4.76 -18.18
N ALA A 79 -15.36 3.44 -17.97
CA ALA A 79 -15.88 2.90 -16.72
C ALA A 79 -14.89 3.07 -15.55
N ARG A 80 -13.59 2.90 -15.79
CA ARG A 80 -12.54 3.07 -14.79
C ARG A 80 -12.54 4.46 -14.15
N LYS A 81 -12.82 5.50 -14.95
CA LYS A 81 -12.94 6.89 -14.44
C LYS A 81 -14.08 7.10 -13.44
N LYS A 82 -15.02 6.16 -13.32
CA LYS A 82 -16.16 6.21 -12.40
C LYS A 82 -15.88 5.55 -11.06
N LEU A 83 -14.75 4.87 -10.93
CA LEU A 83 -14.33 4.15 -9.73
C LEU A 83 -13.54 5.09 -8.82
N ASN A 84 -13.86 5.12 -7.53
CA ASN A 84 -13.00 5.72 -6.52
C ASN A 84 -11.85 4.73 -6.18
N PRO A 85 -10.57 5.11 -6.32
CA PRO A 85 -9.44 4.22 -6.02
C PRO A 85 -9.39 3.72 -4.56
N GLU A 86 -10.01 4.42 -3.60
CA GLU A 86 -10.10 4.00 -2.19
C GLU A 86 -10.82 2.64 -1.99
N VAL A 87 -11.47 2.11 -3.04
CA VAL A 87 -11.97 0.74 -3.05
C VAL A 87 -10.86 -0.27 -2.74
N PHE A 88 -9.64 -0.05 -3.26
CA PHE A 88 -8.53 -0.98 -3.06
C PHE A 88 -7.99 -0.93 -1.63
N GLU A 89 -7.96 0.24 -1.01
CA GLU A 89 -7.63 0.39 0.41
C GLU A 89 -8.68 -0.30 1.29
N SER A 90 -9.96 -0.14 0.95
CA SER A 90 -11.06 -0.78 1.69
C SER A 90 -11.03 -2.30 1.57
N LEU A 91 -10.73 -2.82 0.38
CA LEU A 91 -10.52 -4.26 0.18
C LEU A 91 -9.27 -4.76 0.89
N ASN A 92 -8.18 -3.98 0.91
CA ASN A 92 -6.99 -4.34 1.68
C ASN A 92 -7.33 -4.41 3.17
N ARG A 93 -7.97 -3.39 3.75
CA ARG A 93 -8.41 -3.41 5.16
C ARG A 93 -9.26 -4.64 5.48
N LEU A 94 -10.20 -5.00 4.60
CA LEU A 94 -11.01 -6.20 4.78
C LEU A 94 -10.18 -7.49 4.73
N LEU A 95 -9.21 -7.59 3.80
CA LEU A 95 -8.26 -8.70 3.76
C LEU A 95 -7.47 -8.80 5.06
N GLN A 96 -6.90 -7.68 5.53
CA GLN A 96 -6.14 -7.65 6.78
C GLN A 96 -6.99 -8.12 7.97
N GLN A 97 -8.24 -7.63 8.08
CA GLN A 97 -9.20 -8.07 9.11
C GLN A 97 -9.51 -9.56 9.03
N GLN A 98 -9.61 -10.14 7.83
CA GLN A 98 -9.82 -11.59 7.71
C GLN A 98 -8.60 -12.38 8.19
N ILE A 99 -7.39 -11.96 7.82
CA ILE A 99 -6.16 -12.60 8.29
C ILE A 99 -6.09 -12.57 9.83
N ASP A 100 -6.44 -11.43 10.43
CA ASP A 100 -6.51 -11.27 11.89
C ASP A 100 -7.57 -12.19 12.51
N CYS A 101 -8.80 -12.17 11.99
CA CYS A 101 -9.91 -13.01 12.49
C CYS A 101 -9.63 -14.52 12.38
N PHE A 102 -8.87 -14.96 11.38
CA PHE A 102 -8.48 -16.36 11.23
C PHE A 102 -7.21 -16.71 12.04
N GLY A 103 -6.61 -15.76 12.77
CA GLY A 103 -5.40 -15.99 13.56
C GLY A 103 -4.20 -16.35 12.71
N LEU A 104 -4.14 -15.87 11.46
CA LEU A 104 -3.09 -16.23 10.49
C LEU A 104 -1.83 -15.36 10.60
N ARG A 105 -1.81 -14.39 11.52
CA ARG A 105 -0.65 -13.52 11.76
C ARG A 105 0.46 -14.28 12.46
N GLN A 106 1.66 -14.18 11.91
CA GLN A 106 2.87 -14.64 12.56
C GLN A 106 3.43 -13.54 13.46
N LYS A 107 3.92 -13.92 14.63
CA LYS A 107 4.51 -12.98 15.61
C LYS A 107 5.90 -13.45 16.01
N TRP A 108 6.82 -12.51 16.16
CA TRP A 108 8.14 -12.72 16.75
C TRP A 108 8.14 -12.17 18.18
N ARG A 109 8.39 -13.02 19.18
CA ARG A 109 8.38 -12.64 20.60
C ARG A 109 7.10 -11.90 21.03
N GLY A 110 5.95 -12.30 20.48
CA GLY A 110 4.66 -11.67 20.76
C GLY A 110 4.38 -10.39 19.97
N LEU A 111 5.31 -9.93 19.13
CA LEU A 111 5.17 -8.73 18.29
C LEU A 111 4.97 -9.09 16.82
N ARG A 112 4.11 -8.33 16.14
CA ARG A 112 4.04 -8.26 14.68
C ARG A 112 5.29 -7.55 14.16
N VAL A 113 5.89 -8.04 13.08
CA VAL A 113 7.15 -7.48 12.56
C VAL A 113 6.84 -6.76 11.27
N LEU A 114 6.88 -5.44 11.35
CA LEU A 114 6.56 -4.54 10.25
C LEU A 114 7.83 -3.92 9.69
N ALA A 115 7.84 -3.56 8.42
CA ALA A 115 8.89 -2.78 7.81
C ALA A 115 8.29 -1.59 7.06
N VAL A 116 8.96 -0.45 7.12
CA VAL A 116 8.66 0.69 6.25
C VAL A 116 9.75 0.80 5.20
N ASP A 117 9.33 0.82 3.94
CA ASP A 117 10.23 1.05 2.81
C ASP A 117 9.59 2.01 1.79
N GLY A 118 10.46 2.69 1.05
CA GLY A 118 10.11 3.71 0.08
C GLY A 118 10.57 3.34 -1.33
N SER A 119 9.88 3.87 -2.33
CA SER A 119 10.35 3.84 -3.70
C SER A 119 9.86 5.08 -4.45
N THR A 120 10.26 5.22 -5.70
CA THR A 120 9.70 6.23 -6.60
C THR A 120 9.23 5.59 -7.88
N VAL A 121 8.19 6.17 -8.49
CA VAL A 121 7.62 5.66 -9.74
C VAL A 121 7.38 6.80 -10.71
N HIS A 122 7.77 6.59 -11.97
CA HIS A 122 7.42 7.50 -13.05
C HIS A 122 5.92 7.45 -13.33
N LEU A 123 5.32 8.63 -13.44
CA LEU A 123 3.92 8.79 -13.79
C LEU A 123 3.78 9.08 -15.29
N PRO A 124 2.57 8.93 -15.87
CA PRO A 124 2.30 9.40 -17.22
C PRO A 124 2.76 10.85 -17.42
N LEU A 125 3.29 11.15 -18.62
CA LEU A 125 3.79 12.47 -18.97
C LEU A 125 2.63 13.44 -19.22
N GLU A 126 1.96 13.85 -18.14
CA GLU A 126 0.87 14.82 -18.13
C GLU A 126 1.25 15.99 -17.21
N SER A 127 0.91 17.21 -17.61
CA SER A 127 1.22 18.43 -16.84
C SER A 127 0.60 18.40 -15.44
N THR A 128 -0.61 17.86 -15.31
CA THR A 128 -1.32 17.67 -14.03
C THR A 128 -0.53 16.80 -13.06
N MET A 129 0.13 15.74 -13.56
CA MET A 129 0.98 14.86 -12.73
C MET A 129 2.22 15.61 -12.24
N ALA A 130 2.89 16.35 -13.12
CA ALA A 130 4.05 17.17 -12.76
C ALA A 130 3.69 18.23 -11.71
N THR A 131 2.56 18.91 -11.88
CA THR A 131 2.10 19.96 -10.97
C THR A 131 1.78 19.42 -9.58
N PHE A 132 1.13 18.25 -9.49
CA PHE A 132 0.74 17.69 -8.20
C PHE A 132 1.86 16.92 -7.50
N PHE A 133 2.52 15.99 -8.21
CA PHE A 133 3.51 15.08 -7.61
C PHE A 133 4.95 15.62 -7.65
N GLY A 134 5.24 16.56 -8.54
CA GLY A 134 6.59 16.99 -8.88
C GLY A 134 7.21 16.14 -10.00
N SER A 135 8.47 16.46 -10.32
CA SER A 135 9.20 15.82 -11.41
C SER A 135 10.66 15.57 -11.03
N HIS A 136 11.25 14.54 -11.62
CA HIS A 136 12.68 14.26 -11.57
C HIS A 136 13.22 14.19 -13.01
N SER A 137 14.26 14.97 -13.31
CA SER A 137 14.85 15.06 -14.65
C SER A 137 13.83 15.33 -15.77
N GLY A 138 12.79 16.13 -15.49
CA GLY A 138 11.74 16.49 -16.46
C GLY A 138 10.58 15.49 -16.57
N PHE A 139 10.62 14.37 -15.84
CA PHE A 139 9.56 13.37 -15.86
C PHE A 139 8.73 13.40 -14.56
N PRO A 140 7.39 13.46 -14.64
CA PRO A 140 6.52 13.34 -13.48
C PRO A 140 6.84 12.08 -12.67
N MET A 141 6.91 12.21 -11.35
CA MET A 141 7.29 11.11 -10.47
C MET A 141 6.58 11.25 -9.12
N ALA A 142 6.09 10.14 -8.58
CA ALA A 142 5.55 10.06 -7.22
C ALA A 142 6.50 9.27 -6.32
N ARG A 143 6.46 9.56 -5.02
CA ARG A 143 7.02 8.70 -3.99
C ARG A 143 5.97 7.67 -3.56
N LEU A 144 6.41 6.43 -3.48
CA LEU A 144 5.67 5.32 -2.89
C LEU A 144 6.26 5.05 -1.51
N SER A 145 5.41 4.72 -0.54
CA SER A 145 5.87 4.20 0.74
C SER A 145 4.91 3.14 1.25
N THR A 146 5.45 2.04 1.76
CA THR A 146 4.66 0.89 2.20
C THR A 146 5.02 0.52 3.63
N LEU A 147 3.99 0.32 4.46
CA LEU A 147 4.08 -0.41 5.72
C LEU A 147 3.74 -1.87 5.46
N TYR A 148 4.74 -2.73 5.58
CA TYR A 148 4.69 -4.12 5.15
C TYR A 148 4.85 -5.07 6.34
N GLU A 149 3.98 -6.07 6.45
CA GLU A 149 4.10 -7.16 7.42
C GLU A 149 5.07 -8.21 6.88
N VAL A 150 6.24 -8.31 7.52
CA VAL A 150 7.38 -9.07 7.01
C VAL A 150 7.10 -10.57 7.00
N ALA A 151 6.37 -11.06 8.01
CA ALA A 151 6.22 -12.49 8.24
C ALA A 151 5.15 -13.16 7.35
N ASP A 152 4.08 -12.44 6.99
CA ASP A 152 3.02 -12.96 6.12
C ASP A 152 2.99 -12.35 4.72
N GLY A 153 3.85 -11.35 4.47
CA GLY A 153 4.06 -10.75 3.16
C GLY A 153 2.99 -9.77 2.71
N GLN A 154 2.24 -9.20 3.67
CA GLN A 154 1.09 -8.36 3.38
C GLN A 154 1.38 -6.88 3.59
N THR A 155 0.95 -6.04 2.65
CA THR A 155 0.98 -4.59 2.84
C THR A 155 -0.18 -4.14 3.72
N LEU A 156 0.11 -3.53 4.87
CA LEU A 156 -0.89 -3.01 5.80
C LEU A 156 -1.37 -1.62 5.38
N HIS A 157 -0.44 -0.76 4.94
CA HIS A 157 -0.73 0.59 4.48
C HIS A 157 0.24 0.99 3.37
N SER A 158 -0.26 1.76 2.40
CA SER A 158 0.52 2.25 1.25
C SER A 158 0.19 3.70 0.99
N LEU A 159 1.20 4.46 0.61
CA LEU A 159 1.10 5.87 0.27
C LEU A 159 1.61 6.10 -1.15
N ILE A 160 0.92 6.97 -1.90
CA ILE A 160 1.39 7.57 -3.15
C ILE A 160 1.37 9.08 -2.93
N VAL A 161 2.54 9.69 -2.77
CA VAL A 161 2.67 11.09 -2.34
C VAL A 161 3.59 11.88 -3.27
N PRO A 162 3.46 13.22 -3.30
CA PRO A 162 4.40 14.08 -3.99
C PRO A 162 5.85 13.91 -3.48
N LEU A 163 6.83 14.22 -4.32
CA LEU A 163 8.26 14.13 -3.96
C LEU A 163 8.66 15.07 -2.82
N THR A 164 7.86 16.09 -2.53
CA THR A 164 8.05 17.02 -1.41
C THR A 164 7.82 16.36 -0.05
N VAL A 165 7.07 15.26 0.01
CA VAL A 165 6.83 14.50 1.25
C VAL A 165 7.94 13.46 1.41
N GLY A 166 8.84 13.64 2.38
CA GLY A 166 10.01 12.79 2.57
C GLY A 166 9.67 11.38 3.08
N GLU A 167 10.64 10.46 3.03
CA GLU A 167 10.45 9.08 3.52
C GLU A 167 10.17 9.04 5.03
N ARG A 168 10.83 9.88 5.82
CA ARG A 168 10.56 9.99 7.26
C ARG A 168 9.16 10.54 7.54
N ASP A 169 8.67 11.46 6.71
CA ASP A 169 7.29 11.96 6.79
C ASP A 169 6.29 10.84 6.48
N CYS A 170 6.59 10.01 5.47
CA CYS A 170 5.79 8.81 5.19
C CYS A 170 5.80 7.82 6.37
N ALA A 171 6.94 7.61 7.04
CA ALA A 171 7.02 6.78 8.24
C ALA A 171 6.14 7.31 9.38
N HIS A 172 6.05 8.64 9.54
CA HIS A 172 5.11 9.26 10.46
C HIS A 172 3.65 8.99 10.06
N LEU A 173 3.30 9.14 8.78
CA LEU A 173 1.95 8.87 8.29
C LEU A 173 1.53 7.40 8.45
N HIS A 174 2.47 6.45 8.38
CA HIS A 174 2.19 5.04 8.66
C HIS A 174 1.90 4.74 10.13
N LEU A 175 2.25 5.65 11.05
CA LEU A 175 2.19 5.38 12.49
C LEU A 175 0.78 5.06 12.99
N GLU A 176 -0.24 5.72 12.45
CA GLU A 176 -1.66 5.48 12.79
C GLU A 176 -2.14 4.08 12.39
N HIS A 177 -1.42 3.43 11.48
CA HIS A 177 -1.72 2.09 10.99
C HIS A 177 -0.94 1.01 11.73
N LEU A 178 -0.04 1.37 12.66
CA LEU A 178 0.74 0.40 13.43
C LEU A 178 -0.12 -0.24 14.54
N PRO A 179 -0.21 -1.58 14.57
CA PRO A 179 -0.72 -2.31 15.73
C PRO A 179 0.09 -1.98 16.98
N ALA A 180 -0.55 -1.97 18.15
CA ALA A 180 0.14 -1.68 19.40
C ALA A 180 1.23 -2.72 19.73
N ASP A 181 0.98 -3.98 19.39
CA ASP A 181 1.88 -5.11 19.55
C ASP A 181 2.77 -5.31 18.31
N SER A 182 3.43 -4.25 17.84
CA SER A 182 4.31 -4.32 16.67
C SER A 182 5.71 -3.77 16.92
N LEU A 183 6.68 -4.32 16.18
CA LEU A 183 8.04 -3.82 16.00
C LEU A 183 8.19 -3.34 14.56
N THR A 184 8.47 -2.05 14.37
CA THR A 184 8.70 -1.47 13.04
C THR A 184 10.18 -1.40 12.71
N LEU A 185 10.56 -2.04 11.61
CA LEU A 185 11.91 -2.07 11.06
C LEU A 185 12.11 -0.95 10.06
N PHE A 186 13.27 -0.32 10.11
CA PHE A 186 13.70 0.72 9.19
C PHE A 186 15.14 0.50 8.72
N ASP A 187 15.41 0.93 7.49
CA ASP A 187 16.75 0.91 6.91
C ASP A 187 17.65 2.03 7.46
N ARG A 188 18.84 2.21 6.86
CA ARG A 188 19.82 3.23 7.31
C ARG A 188 19.51 4.66 6.90
N GLY A 189 18.51 4.89 6.04
CA GLY A 189 18.06 6.20 5.57
C GLY A 189 17.09 6.90 6.51
N TYR A 190 16.36 6.15 7.34
CA TYR A 190 15.37 6.69 8.28
C TYR A 190 15.89 7.32 9.58
N PRO A 191 17.04 6.92 10.18
CA PRO A 191 17.50 7.48 11.45
C PRO A 191 17.39 9.01 11.51
N GLY A 192 16.73 9.51 12.56
CA GLY A 192 16.48 10.93 12.79
C GLY A 192 15.92 11.12 14.20
N HIS A 193 16.51 12.01 14.99
CA HIS A 193 16.17 12.16 16.42
C HIS A 193 14.68 12.43 16.66
N TRP A 194 14.05 13.24 15.80
CA TRP A 194 12.62 13.52 15.89
C TRP A 194 11.75 12.27 15.67
N LEU A 195 12.18 11.37 14.78
CA LEU A 195 11.46 10.14 14.48
C LEU A 195 11.59 9.14 15.64
N PHE A 196 12.76 9.08 16.28
CA PHE A 196 12.94 8.30 17.52
C PHE A 196 12.02 8.81 18.63
N ALA A 197 11.99 10.13 18.84
CA ALA A 197 11.14 10.77 19.84
C ALA A 197 9.65 10.50 19.55
N LEU A 198 9.23 10.61 18.29
CA LEU A 198 7.85 10.31 17.87
C LEU A 198 7.45 8.87 18.21
N PHE A 199 8.25 7.88 17.82
CA PHE A 199 7.94 6.48 18.12
C PHE A 199 7.94 6.19 19.63
N ALA A 200 8.86 6.78 20.39
CA ALA A 200 8.93 6.66 21.83
C ALA A 200 7.68 7.26 22.52
N GLN A 201 7.29 8.48 22.13
CA GLN A 201 6.09 9.16 22.66
C GLN A 201 4.82 8.36 22.37
N GLN A 202 4.76 7.70 21.22
CA GLN A 202 3.62 6.90 20.78
C GLN A 202 3.68 5.45 21.28
N GLN A 203 4.67 5.15 22.13
CA GLN A 203 4.89 3.83 22.74
C GLN A 203 4.91 2.71 21.70
N ARG A 204 5.59 2.96 20.57
CA ARG A 204 5.77 1.99 19.48
C ARG A 204 7.20 1.46 19.49
N HIS A 205 7.35 0.15 19.39
CA HIS A 205 8.67 -0.45 19.24
C HIS A 205 9.21 -0.21 17.83
N PHE A 206 10.49 0.15 17.74
CA PHE A 206 11.15 0.36 16.46
C PHE A 206 12.59 -0.15 16.49
N LEU A 207 13.10 -0.50 15.32
CA LEU A 207 14.50 -0.83 15.09
C LEU A 207 14.97 -0.11 13.83
N MET A 208 16.00 0.72 13.95
CA MET A 208 16.61 1.40 12.81
C MET A 208 18.11 1.10 12.75
N ARG A 209 18.63 0.86 11.55
CA ARG A 209 20.06 0.68 11.35
C ARG A 209 20.76 2.05 11.34
N LEU A 210 21.61 2.33 12.31
CA LEU A 210 22.39 3.57 12.30
C LEU A 210 23.59 3.49 11.34
N PRO A 211 23.87 4.54 10.53
CA PRO A 211 25.14 4.66 9.82
C PRO A 211 26.33 4.73 10.79
N CYS A 212 27.50 4.21 10.42
CA CYS A 212 28.69 4.24 11.28
C CYS A 212 29.09 5.67 11.71
N GLY A 213 28.79 6.65 10.87
CA GLY A 213 29.07 8.07 11.11
C GLY A 213 27.97 8.85 11.82
N TYR A 214 26.92 8.19 12.33
CA TYR A 214 25.69 8.85 12.77
C TYR A 214 25.91 9.92 13.86
N ASN A 215 26.61 9.58 14.94
CA ASN A 215 27.00 10.50 16.00
C ASN A 215 28.30 10.04 16.70
N ALA A 216 28.77 10.82 17.67
CA ALA A 216 30.02 10.52 18.40
C ALA A 216 29.91 9.22 19.21
N GLN A 217 28.74 8.95 19.79
CA GLN A 217 28.49 7.75 20.60
C GLN A 217 28.58 6.47 19.76
N VAL A 218 27.96 6.44 18.57
CA VAL A 218 28.06 5.30 17.63
C VAL A 218 29.50 5.08 17.19
N LYS A 219 30.25 6.16 16.90
CA LYS A 219 31.68 6.04 16.57
C LYS A 219 32.47 5.47 17.74
N ALA A 220 32.26 5.97 18.95
CA ALA A 220 32.96 5.48 20.15
C ALA A 220 32.66 3.99 20.40
N PHE A 221 31.40 3.58 20.28
CA PHE A 221 30.98 2.18 20.37
C PHE A 221 31.69 1.29 19.33
N LEU A 222 31.76 1.72 18.07
CA LEU A 222 32.44 0.95 17.02
C LEU A 222 33.95 0.80 17.27
N HIS A 223 34.60 1.80 17.91
CA HIS A 223 36.02 1.72 18.26
C HIS A 223 36.26 0.96 19.58
N SER A 224 35.25 0.75 20.42
CA SER A 224 35.43 0.09 21.73
C SER A 224 35.67 -1.42 21.61
N GLY A 225 35.32 -2.02 20.45
CA GLY A 225 35.39 -3.47 20.23
C GLY A 225 34.32 -4.26 20.99
N GLN A 226 33.38 -3.59 21.64
CA GLN A 226 32.23 -4.22 22.30
C GLN A 226 31.23 -4.77 21.26
N VAL A 227 30.52 -5.83 21.64
CA VAL A 227 29.46 -6.44 20.80
C VAL A 227 28.10 -5.77 20.99
N GLU A 228 27.87 -5.17 22.17
CA GLU A 228 26.65 -4.44 22.52
C GLU A 228 26.96 -3.32 23.52
N ASP A 229 26.18 -2.25 23.47
CA ASP A 229 26.15 -1.14 24.42
C ASP A 229 24.69 -0.66 24.54
N THR A 230 24.30 -0.16 25.70
CA THR A 230 22.95 0.35 25.95
C THR A 230 23.03 1.81 26.38
N GLN A 231 22.44 2.68 25.58
CA GLN A 231 22.32 4.09 25.90
C GLN A 231 20.85 4.51 25.94
N LEU A 232 20.49 5.24 26.99
CA LEU A 232 19.15 5.76 27.16
C LEU A 232 19.03 7.08 26.39
N PHE A 233 18.21 7.07 25.36
CA PHE A 233 17.78 8.31 24.70
C PHE A 233 16.72 8.97 25.57
N VAL A 234 17.00 10.18 26.04
CA VAL A 234 16.00 11.04 26.69
C VAL A 234 15.48 12.01 25.64
N ALA A 235 14.22 11.85 25.26
CA ALA A 235 13.52 12.84 24.45
C ALA A 235 13.24 14.06 25.33
N ASN A 236 14.09 15.10 25.21
CA ASN A 236 13.80 16.41 25.80
C ASN A 236 12.79 17.17 24.96
#